data_AF-A0AAD3MY12-F1
#
_entry.id   AF-A0AAD3MY12-F1
#
_cell.length_a   1.000
_cell.length_b   1.000
_cell.length_c   1.000
_cell.angle_alpha   90.00
_cell.angle_beta   90.00
_cell.angle_gamma   90.00
#
_symmetry.space_group_name_H-M   'P 1'
#
loop_
_entity.id
_entity.type
_entity.pdbx_description
1 polymer ?
#
loop_
_entity_poly.entity_id
_entity_poly.type
_entity_poly.pdbx_seq_one_letter_code
_entity_poly.pdbx_strand_id
1 'polypeptide(L)'
;MSRVTNLSKLRQERMREINLRNKERERMREREKAAREREARYSNGHLFTSLTVSGTTLCTACNKSITAKEALSCPTCNVTIHNRCRDTLPNCAKMKQKVDKGIWSTIRFYHFLGKSLLLPLSDDMNPDH
;
A
#
# COMPACT_ATOMS: atom_id res chain seq x y z
N MET A 1 -45.57 23.32 27.81
CA MET A 1 -45.22 22.07 27.09
C MET A 1 -43.91 22.12 26.28
N SER A 2 -43.22 23.27 26.16
CA SER A 2 -42.04 23.41 25.26
C SER A 2 -40.68 22.93 25.80
N ARG A 3 -40.49 22.73 27.11
CA ARG A 3 -39.16 22.36 27.64
C ARG A 3 -38.78 20.89 27.36
N VAL A 4 -39.77 20.00 27.40
CA VAL A 4 -39.57 18.55 27.16
C VAL A 4 -39.24 18.26 25.69
N THR A 5 -39.83 19.02 24.75
CA THR A 5 -39.59 18.86 23.31
C THR A 5 -38.21 19.38 22.86
N ASN A 6 -37.61 20.30 23.61
CA ASN A 6 -36.23 20.76 23.36
C ASN A 6 -35.19 19.74 23.85
N LEU A 7 -35.43 19.09 24.99
CA LEU A 7 -34.54 18.06 25.52
C LEU A 7 -34.51 16.81 24.63
N SER A 8 -35.66 16.40 24.07
CA SER A 8 -35.73 15.27 23.14
C SER A 8 -35.00 15.56 21.83
N LYS A 9 -35.11 16.78 21.30
CA LYS A 9 -34.35 17.23 20.10
C LYS A 9 -32.84 17.22 20.33
N LEU A 10 -32.36 17.80 21.43
CA LEU A 10 -30.95 17.78 21.84
C LEU A 10 -30.40 16.35 21.98
N ARG A 11 -31.19 15.44 22.55
CA ARG A 11 -30.81 14.02 22.67
C ARG A 11 -30.72 13.34 21.29
N GLN A 12 -31.64 13.66 20.39
CA GLN A 12 -31.65 13.13 19.02
C GLN A 12 -30.47 13.64 18.19
N GLU A 13 -30.12 14.92 18.34
CA GLU A 13 -28.99 15.55 17.66
C GLU A 13 -27.65 14.98 18.13
N ARG A 14 -27.46 14.83 19.44
CA ARG A 14 -26.28 14.15 20.02
C ARG A 14 -26.15 12.71 19.51
N MET A 15 -27.26 11.99 19.38
CA MET A 15 -27.26 10.62 18.85
C MET A 15 -26.85 10.59 17.37
N ARG A 16 -27.31 11.55 16.56
CA ARG A 16 -26.90 11.66 15.15
C ARG A 16 -25.42 11.97 15.03
N GLU A 17 -24.91 12.89 15.85
CA GLU A 17 -23.49 13.27 15.84
C GLU A 17 -22.59 12.08 16.21
N ILE A 18 -22.96 11.31 17.25
CA ILE A 18 -22.27 10.07 17.63
C ILE A 18 -22.29 9.06 16.46
N ASN A 19 -23.43 8.88 15.80
CA ASN A 19 -23.55 7.96 14.67
C ASN A 19 -22.70 8.40 13.47
N LEU A 20 -22.64 9.70 13.16
CA LEU A 20 -21.80 10.24 12.10
C LEU A 20 -20.31 10.01 12.40
N ARG A 21 -19.90 10.30 13.64
CA ARG A 21 -18.52 10.10 14.09
C ARG A 21 -18.13 8.61 14.08
N ASN A 22 -19.02 7.72 14.49
CA ASN A 22 -18.82 6.28 14.40
C ASN A 22 -18.71 5.82 12.95
N LYS A 23 -19.59 6.30 12.06
CA LYS A 23 -19.55 5.97 10.63
C LYS A 23 -18.26 6.43 9.95
N GLU A 24 -17.75 7.60 10.31
CA GLU A 24 -16.46 8.09 9.83
C GLU A 24 -15.30 7.21 10.34
N ARG A 25 -15.32 6.86 11.63
CA ARG A 25 -14.32 5.99 12.25
C ARG A 25 -14.30 4.59 11.62
N GLU A 26 -15.46 4.03 11.30
CA GLU A 26 -15.59 2.76 10.57
C GLU A 26 -15.01 2.87 9.14
N ARG A 27 -15.35 3.93 8.40
CA ARG A 27 -14.76 4.17 7.06
C ARG A 27 -13.24 4.30 7.11
N MET A 28 -12.70 4.94 8.15
CA MET A 28 -11.25 5.03 8.36
C MET A 28 -10.65 3.66 8.65
N ARG A 29 -11.26 2.86 9.54
CA ARG A 29 -10.83 1.49 9.85
C ARG A 29 -10.87 0.57 8.63
N GLU A 30 -11.90 0.67 7.79
CA GLU A 30 -11.99 -0.09 6.54
C GLU A 30 -10.87 0.29 5.57
N ARG A 31 -10.58 1.59 5.42
CA ARG A 31 -9.47 2.07 4.60
C ARG A 31 -8.12 1.58 5.12
N GLU A 32 -7.92 1.63 6.44
CA GLU A 32 -6.69 1.15 7.08
C GLU A 32 -6.55 -0.36 6.94
N LYS A 33 -7.63 -1.13 7.12
CA LYS A 33 -7.63 -2.59 6.92
C LYS A 33 -7.33 -2.95 5.47
N ALA A 34 -7.90 -2.22 4.51
CA ALA A 34 -7.61 -2.40 3.09
C ALA A 34 -6.17 -1.96 2.73
N ALA A 35 -5.63 -0.94 3.39
CA ALA A 35 -4.24 -0.53 3.22
C ALA A 35 -3.29 -1.58 3.81
N ARG A 36 -3.53 -2.04 5.04
CA ARG A 36 -2.79 -3.13 5.69
C ARG A 36 -2.88 -4.43 4.92
N GLU A 37 -4.03 -4.77 4.33
CA GLU A 37 -4.15 -5.96 3.49
C GLU A 37 -3.34 -5.80 2.18
N ARG A 38 -3.34 -4.59 1.59
CA ARG A 38 -2.46 -4.30 0.46
C ARG A 38 -1.00 -4.43 0.86
N GLU A 39 -0.59 -3.83 1.97
CA GLU A 39 0.78 -3.88 2.52
C GLU A 39 1.20 -5.29 2.95
N ALA A 40 0.32 -6.09 3.55
CA ALA A 40 0.59 -7.47 3.91
C ALA A 40 0.87 -8.34 2.68
N ARG A 41 0.32 -7.97 1.51
CA ARG A 41 0.68 -8.61 0.24
C ARG A 41 2.06 -8.15 -0.27
N TYR A 42 2.53 -6.98 0.16
CA TYR A 42 3.85 -6.42 -0.16
C TYR A 42 4.90 -6.78 0.92
N SER A 43 5.53 -7.95 0.82
CA SER A 43 6.69 -8.29 1.65
C SER A 43 7.99 -7.94 0.92
N ASN A 44 8.90 -7.19 1.53
CA ASN A 44 10.19 -6.80 0.93
C ASN A 44 10.05 -6.12 -0.45
N GLY A 45 8.96 -5.37 -0.66
CA GLY A 45 8.63 -4.75 -1.95
C GLY A 45 8.09 -5.70 -3.02
N HIS A 46 8.04 -7.01 -2.77
CA HIS A 46 7.42 -7.99 -3.66
C HIS A 46 5.95 -8.17 -3.30
N LEU A 47 5.08 -8.09 -4.30
CA LEU A 47 3.67 -8.45 -4.18
C LEU A 47 3.50 -9.95 -4.41
N PHE A 48 3.68 -10.79 -3.39
CA PHE A 48 3.51 -12.24 -3.56
C PHE A 48 2.03 -12.63 -3.50
N THR A 49 1.53 -13.19 -4.58
CA THR A 49 0.19 -13.76 -4.67
C THR A 49 0.30 -15.28 -4.69
N SER A 50 -0.47 -15.96 -3.84
CA SER A 50 -0.60 -17.42 -3.88
C SER A 50 -1.22 -17.82 -5.22
N LEU A 51 -0.52 -18.65 -5.97
CA LEU A 51 -0.94 -19.08 -7.30
C LEU A 51 -1.04 -20.59 -7.32
N THR A 52 -2.15 -21.13 -7.80
CA THR A 52 -2.27 -22.56 -8.08
C THR A 52 -1.64 -22.83 -9.44
N VAL A 53 -0.52 -23.53 -9.47
CA VAL A 53 0.17 -23.88 -10.72
C VAL A 53 -0.19 -25.28 -11.17
N SER A 54 -0.63 -25.42 -12.42
CA SER A 54 -1.05 -26.69 -13.03
C SER A 54 0.11 -27.50 -13.64
N GLY A 55 1.37 -27.14 -13.34
CA GLY A 55 2.57 -27.76 -13.90
C GLY A 55 3.79 -27.66 -12.97
N THR A 56 4.91 -28.24 -13.39
CA THR A 56 6.18 -28.22 -12.65
C THR A 56 6.79 -26.82 -12.65
N THR A 57 6.50 -26.05 -11.62
CA THR A 57 7.10 -24.72 -11.43
C THR A 57 8.30 -24.83 -10.52
N LEU A 58 9.42 -24.19 -10.88
CA LEU A 58 10.65 -24.20 -10.10
C LEU A 58 10.76 -22.93 -9.25
N CYS A 59 11.23 -23.07 -8.02
CA CYS A 59 11.52 -21.96 -7.14
C CYS A 59 12.81 -21.28 -7.54
N THR A 60 12.77 -19.96 -7.78
CA THR A 60 13.96 -19.19 -8.14
C THR A 60 14.99 -19.12 -7.01
N ALA A 61 14.56 -19.28 -5.75
CA ALA A 61 15.45 -19.18 -4.58
C ALA A 61 16.18 -20.49 -4.24
N CYS A 62 15.56 -21.65 -4.48
CA CYS A 62 16.13 -22.95 -4.11
C CYS A 62 16.25 -23.95 -5.26
N ASN A 63 15.82 -23.57 -6.47
CA ASN A 63 15.84 -24.35 -7.71
C ASN A 63 15.12 -25.71 -7.63
N LYS A 64 14.24 -25.90 -6.64
CA LYS A 64 13.41 -27.11 -6.47
C LYS A 64 12.01 -26.88 -7.00
N SER A 65 11.31 -27.97 -7.33
CA SER A 65 9.90 -27.93 -7.71
C SER A 65 9.02 -27.39 -6.59
N ILE A 66 8.07 -26.56 -6.96
CA ILE A 66 7.07 -25.99 -6.07
C ILE A 66 5.79 -26.82 -6.17
N THR A 67 5.23 -27.19 -5.03
CA THR A 67 3.92 -27.81 -4.95
C THR A 67 2.85 -26.74 -5.17
N ALA A 68 1.76 -27.07 -5.85
CA ALA A 68 0.70 -26.11 -6.21
C ALA A 68 0.13 -25.31 -5.00
N LYS A 69 0.29 -25.82 -3.78
CA LYS A 69 -0.18 -25.19 -2.54
C LYS A 69 0.80 -24.15 -1.97
N GLU A 70 2.08 -24.25 -2.28
CA GLU A 70 3.13 -23.37 -1.72
C GLU A 70 3.67 -22.35 -2.73
N ALA A 71 3.12 -22.33 -3.95
CA ALA A 71 3.54 -21.40 -4.99
C ALA A 71 3.08 -19.97 -4.72
N LEU A 72 4.07 -19.10 -4.59
CA LEU A 72 3.91 -17.66 -4.53
C LEU A 72 4.54 -17.06 -5.77
N SER A 73 3.80 -16.23 -6.49
CA SER A 73 4.33 -15.49 -7.64
C SER A 73 4.25 -13.99 -7.38
N CYS A 74 5.28 -13.26 -7.77
CA CYS A 74 5.22 -11.81 -7.81
C CYS A 74 5.03 -11.34 -9.26
N PRO A 75 3.90 -10.69 -9.61
CA PRO A 75 3.65 -10.21 -10.97
C PRO A 75 4.54 -9.04 -11.37
N THR A 76 5.15 -8.34 -10.40
CA THR A 76 6.02 -7.18 -10.65
C THR A 76 7.39 -7.60 -11.19
N CYS A 77 7.91 -8.73 -10.72
CA CYS A 77 9.22 -9.25 -11.13
C CYS A 77 9.15 -10.61 -11.82
N ASN A 78 7.94 -11.17 -11.96
CA ASN A 78 7.65 -12.48 -12.56
C ASN A 78 8.43 -13.64 -11.94
N VAL A 79 8.84 -13.52 -10.66
CA VAL A 79 9.51 -14.60 -9.92
C VAL A 79 8.48 -15.46 -9.21
N THR A 80 8.76 -16.76 -9.14
CA THR A 80 7.92 -17.73 -8.40
C THR A 80 8.76 -18.47 -7.38
N ILE A 81 8.27 -18.54 -6.15
CA ILE A 81 8.96 -19.14 -5.01
C ILE A 81 8.04 -19.95 -4.10
N HIS A 82 8.64 -20.73 -3.21
CA HIS A 82 7.93 -21.33 -2.08
C HIS A 82 7.58 -20.30 -1.00
N ASN A 83 6.55 -20.60 -0.21
CA ASN A 83 6.23 -19.81 0.98
C ASN A 83 7.39 -19.72 1.99
N ARG A 84 8.20 -20.77 2.12
CA ARG A 84 9.39 -20.78 3.00
C ARG A 84 10.58 -20.00 2.45
N CYS A 85 10.67 -19.80 1.13
CA CYS A 85 11.78 -19.08 0.50
C CYS A 85 11.55 -17.57 0.39
N ARG A 86 10.42 -17.07 0.93
CA ARG A 86 10.05 -15.65 0.91
C ARG A 86 11.09 -14.75 1.59
N ASP A 87 11.62 -15.21 2.72
CA ASP A 87 12.57 -14.42 3.53
C ASP A 87 14.01 -14.52 3.01
N THR A 88 14.28 -15.49 2.14
CA THR A 88 15.59 -15.67 1.49
C THR A 88 15.75 -14.77 0.26
N LEU A 89 14.68 -14.11 -0.18
CA LEU A 89 14.67 -13.34 -1.42
C LEU A 89 15.05 -11.87 -1.16
N PRO A 90 15.97 -11.29 -1.97
CA PRO A 90 16.28 -9.87 -1.90
C PRO A 90 15.06 -9.01 -2.26
N ASN A 91 15.06 -7.75 -1.80
CA ASN A 91 13.99 -6.79 -2.04
C ASN A 91 13.66 -6.61 -3.54
N CYS A 92 12.40 -6.32 -3.86
CA CYS A 92 11.95 -6.21 -5.25
C CYS A 92 12.57 -5.00 -5.95
N ALA A 93 13.60 -5.23 -6.76
CA ALA A 93 14.25 -4.18 -7.55
C ALA A 93 13.32 -3.51 -8.59
N LYS A 94 12.23 -4.18 -9.00
CA LYS A 94 11.27 -3.68 -10.00
C LYS A 94 10.09 -2.93 -9.40
N MET A 95 10.12 -2.58 -8.11
CA MET A 95 9.12 -1.68 -7.55
C MET A 95 9.32 -0.29 -8.16
N LYS A 96 8.70 -0.05 -9.33
CA LYS A 96 8.30 1.31 -9.70
C LYS A 96 7.36 1.77 -8.60
N GLN A 97 7.92 2.49 -7.63
CA GLN A 97 7.14 3.34 -6.74
C GLN A 97 6.11 4.02 -7.63
N LYS A 98 4.83 3.78 -7.36
CA LYS A 98 3.79 4.69 -7.80
C LYS A 98 4.04 5.97 -7.00
N VAL A 99 5.07 6.72 -7.38
CA VAL A 99 5.30 8.08 -6.91
C VAL A 99 4.01 8.80 -7.24
N ASP A 100 3.35 9.24 -6.18
CA ASP A 100 2.15 10.04 -6.24
C ASP A 100 2.34 11.14 -7.29
N LYS A 101 1.59 11.03 -8.38
CA LYS A 101 1.56 11.99 -9.48
C LYS A 101 1.07 13.39 -9.04
N GLY A 102 0.93 13.64 -7.73
CA GLY A 102 0.57 14.93 -7.16
C GLY A 102 1.74 15.91 -7.01
N ILE A 103 3.00 15.42 -6.94
CA ILE A 103 4.16 16.30 -6.67
C ILE A 103 4.58 17.11 -7.91
N TRP A 104 4.41 16.57 -9.12
CA TRP A 104 4.85 17.25 -10.35
C TRP A 104 4.03 18.51 -10.66
N SER A 105 2.77 18.55 -10.24
CA SER A 105 1.88 19.72 -10.36
C SER A 105 2.39 20.92 -9.56
N THR A 106 2.93 20.70 -8.36
CA THR A 106 3.40 21.77 -7.47
C THR A 106 4.75 22.33 -7.92
N ILE A 107 5.63 21.48 -8.47
CA ILE A 107 6.95 21.90 -8.98
C ILE A 107 6.79 22.90 -10.14
N ARG A 108 5.85 22.67 -11.05
CA ARG A 108 5.59 23.60 -12.17
C ARG A 108 5.08 24.96 -11.69
N PHE A 109 4.36 25.01 -10.58
CA PHE A 109 3.95 26.26 -9.93
C PHE A 109 5.13 27.01 -9.31
N TYR A 110 6.05 26.30 -8.64
CA TYR A 110 7.22 26.92 -8.03
C TYR A 110 8.21 27.50 -9.06
N HIS A 111 8.40 26.83 -10.19
CA HIS A 111 9.30 27.32 -11.24
C HIS A 111 8.76 28.58 -11.96
N PHE A 112 7.45 28.85 -11.87
CA PHE A 112 6.85 30.09 -12.37
C PHE A 112 7.00 31.27 -11.40
N LEU A 113 7.28 31.01 -10.11
CA LEU A 113 7.39 32.02 -9.05
C LEU A 113 8.83 32.39 -8.66
N GLY A 114 9.76 32.33 -9.62
CA GLY A 114 11.01 33.11 -9.62
C GLY A 114 11.77 33.16 -8.29
N LYS A 115 12.37 32.04 -7.88
CA LYS A 115 13.33 32.02 -6.76
C LYS A 115 14.63 31.34 -7.17
N SER A 116 15.61 32.18 -7.49
CA SER A 116 17.03 31.86 -7.49
C SER A 116 17.44 31.48 -6.07
N LEU A 117 17.50 30.19 -5.73
CA LEU A 117 18.38 29.73 -4.66
C LEU A 117 18.82 28.29 -4.92
N LEU A 118 20.11 28.18 -5.23
CA LEU A 118 20.93 26.98 -5.27
C LEU A 118 20.83 26.19 -3.95
N LEU A 119 20.50 24.90 -3.99
CA LEU A 119 21.50 23.81 -3.90
C LEU A 119 20.82 22.42 -4.04
N PRO A 120 21.53 21.44 -4.63
CA PRO A 120 20.98 20.18 -5.14
C PRO A 120 20.92 19.10 -4.06
N LEU A 121 19.86 18.28 -4.11
CA LEU A 121 19.85 16.94 -3.54
C LEU A 121 20.88 16.10 -4.31
N SER A 122 22.02 15.85 -3.69
CA SER A 122 22.93 14.77 -4.05
C SER A 122 22.28 13.44 -3.66
N ASP A 123 21.65 12.80 -4.64
CA ASP A 123 21.32 11.36 -4.61
C ASP A 123 22.10 10.69 -5.74
N ASP A 124 23.41 10.53 -5.55
CA ASP A 124 24.19 9.49 -6.22
C ASP A 124 23.80 8.14 -5.61
N MET A 125 22.70 7.56 -6.10
CA MET A 125 22.39 6.14 -5.95
C MET A 125 22.37 5.52 -7.35
N ASN A 126 23.59 5.24 -7.82
CA ASN A 126 23.90 4.42 -8.97
C ASN A 126 23.78 2.93 -8.57
N PRO A 127 22.87 2.12 -9.16
CA PRO A 127 22.87 0.69 -8.94
C PRO A 127 23.20 -0.02 -10.25
N ASP A 128 24.48 -0.07 -10.60
CA ASP A 128 25.00 -1.03 -11.57
C ASP A 128 26.45 -1.37 -11.22
N HIS A 129 26.64 -2.33 -10.30
CA HIS A 129 27.67 -3.36 -10.43
C HIS A 129 27.39 -4.59 -9.55
#